data_AF-A0A6G9AGQ5-F1
#
_entry.id   AF-A0A6G9AGQ5-F1
#
_cell.length_a   1.000
_cell.length_b   1.000
_cell.length_c   1.000
_cell.angle_alpha   90.00
_cell.angle_beta   90.00
_cell.angle_gamma   90.00
#
_symmetry.space_group_name_H-M   'P 1'
#
loop_
_entity.id
_entity.type
_entity.pdbx_description
1 polymer ?
#
loop_
_entity_poly.entity_id
_entity_poly.type
_entity_poly.pdbx_seq_one_letter_code
_entity_poly.pdbx_strand_id
1 'polypeptide(L)'
;MKKIFLSFSVCLLVVGFLADCKDPYQDFSPGAGDPRITGTWQLYERQFPKDSLLYTRNYTYGVIIVDKREVKVVRDSTLTSRDTLFFARRRYGAVPAQTLTFAPDGKLTASGDEMSYYNPIKLYRVDSTEQDGLGVKLYVNTNRANQYFRQGVLFKQDTLLLRPKCDGDCYLKFFRVR
;
A
#
# COMPACT_ATOMS: atom_id res chain seq x y z
N MET A 1 -28.76 -75.00 -9.86
CA MET A 1 -27.52 -74.42 -10.41
C MET A 1 -27.84 -73.09 -11.10
N LYS A 2 -26.96 -72.09 -10.90
CA LYS A 2 -26.88 -70.77 -11.56
C LYS A 2 -28.05 -69.81 -11.36
N LYS A 3 -27.87 -68.82 -10.47
CA LYS A 3 -28.37 -67.43 -10.61
C LYS A 3 -27.97 -66.53 -9.41
N ILE A 4 -26.72 -66.48 -8.98
CA ILE A 4 -26.28 -65.50 -7.97
C ILE A 4 -24.83 -65.09 -8.24
N PHE A 5 -24.58 -64.29 -9.28
CA PHE A 5 -23.25 -63.70 -9.53
C PHE A 5 -23.33 -62.30 -10.15
N LEU A 6 -24.41 -61.55 -9.88
CA LEU A 6 -24.62 -60.23 -10.49
C LEU A 6 -24.85 -59.09 -9.49
N SER A 7 -24.55 -59.32 -8.21
CA SER A 7 -24.80 -58.33 -7.14
C SER A 7 -23.53 -57.71 -6.57
N PHE A 8 -22.35 -58.26 -6.84
CA PHE A 8 -21.08 -57.76 -6.25
C PHE A 8 -20.30 -56.78 -7.13
N SER A 9 -20.66 -56.63 -8.41
CA SER A 9 -19.93 -55.73 -9.33
C SER A 9 -20.43 -54.28 -9.32
N VAL A 10 -21.56 -53.99 -8.66
CA VAL A 10 -22.18 -52.65 -8.66
C VAL A 10 -21.79 -51.82 -7.42
N CYS A 11 -21.34 -52.45 -6.32
CA CYS A 11 -20.88 -51.72 -5.13
C CYS A 11 -19.44 -51.18 -5.22
N LEU A 12 -18.64 -51.65 -6.18
CA LEU A 12 -17.26 -51.18 -6.36
C LEU A 12 -17.10 -50.04 -7.39
N LEU A 13 -18.19 -49.62 -8.05
CA LEU A 13 -18.17 -48.54 -9.04
C LEU A 13 -18.63 -47.18 -8.48
N VAL A 14 -19.10 -47.10 -7.24
CA VAL A 14 -19.63 -45.84 -6.66
C VAL A 14 -18.67 -45.19 -5.64
N VAL A 15 -17.61 -45.88 -5.21
CA VAL A 15 -16.64 -45.33 -4.23
C VAL A 15 -15.44 -44.65 -4.90
N GLY A 16 -15.36 -44.66 -6.24
CA GLY A 16 -14.15 -44.27 -6.99
C GLY A 16 -14.10 -42.85 -7.58
N PHE A 17 -15.15 -42.04 -7.51
CA PHE A 17 -15.18 -40.73 -8.20
C PHE A 17 -15.74 -39.57 -7.35
N LEU A 18 -15.51 -39.62 -6.05
CA LEU A 18 -15.38 -38.40 -5.24
C LEU A 18 -13.91 -38.24 -4.83
N ALA A 19 -13.03 -38.32 -5.83
CA ALA A 19 -11.82 -37.53 -5.76
C ALA A 19 -12.30 -36.08 -5.78
N ASP A 20 -12.54 -35.55 -4.58
CA ASP A 20 -12.58 -34.13 -4.30
C ASP A 20 -11.39 -33.54 -5.06
N CYS A 21 -11.65 -32.86 -6.18
CA CYS A 21 -10.67 -32.04 -6.87
C CYS A 21 -10.36 -30.88 -5.92
N LYS A 22 -9.64 -31.17 -4.82
CA LYS A 22 -8.87 -30.18 -4.12
C LYS A 22 -7.90 -29.65 -5.16
N ASP A 23 -8.21 -28.47 -5.66
CA ASP A 23 -7.24 -27.61 -6.30
C ASP A 23 -5.94 -27.75 -5.48
N PRO A 24 -4.85 -28.30 -6.04
CA PRO A 24 -3.58 -28.39 -5.34
C PRO A 24 -2.89 -27.02 -5.33
N TYR A 25 -3.68 -25.94 -5.29
CA TYR A 25 -3.19 -24.60 -5.05
C TYR A 25 -2.73 -24.56 -3.60
N GLN A 26 -1.47 -24.94 -3.41
CA GLN A 26 -0.71 -24.55 -2.25
C GLN A 26 -0.81 -23.03 -2.16
N ASP A 27 -1.51 -22.52 -1.15
CA ASP A 27 -1.58 -21.09 -0.90
C ASP A 27 -0.14 -20.55 -0.87
N PHE A 28 0.13 -19.58 -1.75
CA PHE A 28 1.46 -18.99 -1.86
C PHE A 28 1.84 -18.42 -0.49
N SER A 29 2.96 -18.90 0.06
CA SER A 29 3.57 -18.34 1.25
C SER A 29 4.94 -17.81 0.91
N PRO A 30 5.24 -16.55 1.23
CA PRO A 30 6.59 -16.02 1.08
C PRO A 30 7.59 -16.62 2.08
N GLY A 31 7.17 -17.48 3.01
CA GLY A 31 7.98 -18.01 4.10
C GLY A 31 7.76 -17.26 5.41
N ALA A 32 8.51 -17.64 6.46
CA ALA A 32 8.39 -17.04 7.79
C ALA A 32 8.73 -15.53 7.78
N GLY A 33 8.00 -14.77 8.59
CA GLY A 33 8.21 -13.35 8.80
C GLY A 33 9.52 -13.03 9.53
N ASP A 34 10.03 -11.82 9.34
CA ASP A 34 11.21 -11.33 10.07
C ASP A 34 10.78 -10.84 11.46
N PRO A 35 11.40 -11.30 12.56
CA PRO A 35 11.01 -10.91 13.91
C PRO A 35 11.14 -9.41 14.17
N ARG A 36 11.97 -8.69 13.41
CA ARG A 36 12.13 -7.22 13.54
C ARG A 36 10.88 -6.47 13.10
N ILE A 37 10.20 -6.94 12.05
CA ILE A 37 8.98 -6.33 11.53
C ILE A 37 7.71 -6.93 12.12
N THR A 38 7.78 -8.17 12.58
CA THR A 38 6.61 -8.89 13.11
C THR A 38 5.94 -8.10 14.24
N GLY A 39 4.61 -8.02 14.22
CA GLY A 39 3.80 -7.30 15.20
C GLY A 39 2.87 -6.27 14.57
N THR A 40 2.11 -5.58 15.42
CA THR A 40 1.20 -4.51 15.03
C THR A 40 1.87 -3.15 15.20
N TRP A 41 1.71 -2.30 14.18
CA TRP A 41 2.35 -1.00 14.09
C TRP A 41 1.30 0.08 13.83
N GLN A 42 1.24 1.07 14.71
CA GLN A 42 0.34 2.21 14.60
C GLN A 42 1.02 3.34 13.81
N LEU A 43 0.35 3.83 12.77
CA LEU A 43 0.81 4.99 12.00
C LEU A 43 0.86 6.19 12.92
N TYR A 44 2.00 6.87 12.91
CA TYR A 44 2.22 8.10 13.67
C TYR A 44 2.41 9.30 12.75
N GLU A 45 3.15 9.14 11.65
CA GLU A 45 3.49 10.23 10.77
C GLU A 45 3.68 9.75 9.34
N ARG A 46 3.30 10.57 8.37
CA ARG A 46 3.66 10.39 6.97
C ARG A 46 4.27 11.66 6.41
N GLN A 47 5.14 11.48 5.43
CA GLN A 47 5.61 12.53 4.53
C GLN A 47 5.31 12.11 3.10
N PHE A 48 4.63 12.99 2.35
CA PHE A 48 4.17 12.72 0.99
C PHE A 48 4.31 13.98 0.14
N PRO A 49 4.45 13.85 -1.19
CA PRO A 49 4.54 15.00 -2.07
C PRO A 49 3.24 15.80 -1.98
N LYS A 50 3.34 17.14 -1.96
CA LYS A 50 2.17 17.99 -2.11
C LYS A 50 1.68 17.90 -3.55
N ASP A 51 0.37 17.97 -3.73
CA ASP A 51 -0.18 18.30 -5.04
C ASP A 51 0.42 19.65 -5.45
N SER A 52 1.16 19.66 -6.57
CA SER A 52 1.84 20.85 -7.06
C SER A 52 0.80 21.92 -7.39
N LEU A 53 0.53 22.84 -6.46
CA LEU A 53 -0.20 24.06 -6.76
C LEU A 53 0.72 24.96 -7.57
N LEU A 54 0.70 24.75 -8.90
CA LEU A 54 1.22 25.70 -9.87
C LEU A 54 0.54 27.05 -9.57
N TYR A 55 1.36 28.05 -9.26
CA TYR A 55 0.95 29.42 -8.96
C TYR A 55 -0.28 29.89 -9.74
N THR A 56 -1.24 30.55 -9.08
CA THR A 56 -2.21 31.39 -9.78
C THR A 56 -1.76 32.85 -9.68
N ARG A 57 -1.35 33.42 -10.81
CA ARG A 57 -1.11 34.86 -10.90
C ARG A 57 -2.42 35.54 -11.28
N ASN A 58 -3.06 36.19 -10.31
CA ASN A 58 -4.26 36.97 -10.56
C ASN A 58 -3.88 38.40 -10.94
N TYR A 59 -4.38 38.83 -12.09
CA TYR A 59 -4.26 40.21 -12.56
C TYR A 59 -5.63 40.86 -12.50
N THR A 60 -5.74 41.99 -11.81
CA THR A 60 -6.92 42.85 -11.93
C THR A 60 -6.63 43.88 -13.00
N TYR A 61 -7.40 43.89 -14.09
CA TYR A 61 -7.24 44.84 -15.18
C TYR A 61 -8.25 45.98 -15.07
N GLY A 62 -7.82 47.18 -15.45
CA GLY A 62 -8.68 48.31 -15.76
C GLY A 62 -8.55 48.71 -17.23
N VAL A 63 -9.45 49.57 -17.69
CA VAL A 63 -9.38 50.17 -19.04
C VAL A 63 -9.23 51.67 -18.88
N ILE A 64 -8.31 52.26 -19.64
CA ILE A 64 -8.18 53.70 -19.83
C ILE A 64 -8.32 54.01 -21.32
N ILE A 65 -8.81 55.20 -21.66
CA ILE A 65 -8.96 55.64 -23.07
C ILE A 65 -7.86 56.65 -23.37
N VAL A 66 -7.02 56.33 -24.37
CA VAL A 66 -5.97 57.23 -24.90
C VAL A 66 -6.21 57.37 -26.40
N ASP A 67 -6.28 58.61 -26.91
CA ASP A 67 -6.55 58.90 -28.33
C ASP A 67 -7.76 58.14 -28.92
N LYS A 68 -8.86 58.11 -28.16
CA LYS A 68 -10.11 57.39 -28.51
C LYS A 68 -9.94 55.87 -28.66
N ARG A 69 -8.87 55.28 -28.14
CA ARG A 69 -8.65 53.84 -28.10
C ARG A 69 -8.62 53.34 -26.66
N GLU A 70 -9.28 52.23 -26.42
CA GLU A 70 -9.24 51.54 -25.14
C GLU A 70 -7.90 50.81 -24.98
N VAL A 71 -7.19 51.10 -23.88
CA VAL A 71 -5.93 50.45 -23.51
C VAL A 71 -6.16 49.70 -22.20
N LYS A 72 -5.91 48.39 -22.24
CA LYS A 72 -5.97 47.51 -21.06
C LYS A 72 -4.73 47.72 -20.20
N VAL A 73 -4.92 48.11 -18.95
CA VAL A 73 -3.84 48.35 -17.97
C VAL A 73 -4.03 47.44 -16.76
N VAL A 74 -2.93 46.90 -16.24
CA VAL A 74 -2.94 46.13 -14.98
C VAL A 74 -3.08 47.11 -13.82
N ARG A 75 -4.17 47.00 -13.06
CA ARG A 75 -4.45 47.88 -11.90
C ARG A 75 -3.78 47.39 -10.63
N ASP A 76 -3.80 46.08 -10.40
CA ASP A 76 -3.24 45.49 -9.19
C ASP A 76 -2.76 44.07 -9.45
N SER A 77 -1.72 43.66 -8.74
CA SER A 77 -1.16 42.32 -8.82
C SER A 77 -0.87 41.80 -7.42
N THR A 78 -1.57 40.75 -7.01
CA THR A 78 -1.29 40.06 -5.76
C THR A 78 -0.31 38.91 -6.01
N LEU A 79 0.87 38.98 -5.41
CA LEU A 79 1.85 37.88 -5.36
C LEU A 79 1.65 37.09 -4.06
N THR A 80 1.07 35.91 -4.14
CA THR A 80 1.00 34.97 -3.01
C THR A 80 2.31 34.20 -2.89
N SER A 81 2.85 34.10 -1.67
CA SER A 81 4.12 33.40 -1.38
C SER A 81 4.10 31.95 -1.86
N ARG A 82 5.19 31.51 -2.51
CA ARG A 82 5.41 30.13 -2.93
C ARG A 82 5.71 29.28 -1.70
N ASP A 83 4.94 28.24 -1.48
CA ASP A 83 5.36 27.16 -0.60
C ASP A 83 6.46 26.35 -1.32
N THR A 84 7.73 26.53 -0.91
CA THR A 84 8.88 25.78 -1.46
C THR A 84 9.00 24.37 -0.87
N LEU A 85 8.12 23.99 0.06
CA LEU A 85 8.12 22.66 0.65
C LEU A 85 7.36 21.71 -0.28
N PHE A 86 8.10 20.92 -1.07
CA PHE A 86 7.55 19.89 -1.97
C PHE A 86 6.83 18.76 -1.24
N PHE A 87 7.01 18.64 0.08
CA PHE A 87 6.43 17.59 0.90
C PHE A 87 5.51 18.15 1.97
N ALA A 88 4.35 17.52 2.13
CA ALA A 88 3.50 17.68 3.30
C ALA A 88 3.85 16.61 4.33
N ARG A 89 3.72 16.98 5.60
CA ARG A 89 3.84 16.06 6.73
C ARG A 89 2.53 16.04 7.48
N ARG A 90 2.02 14.85 7.78
CA ARG A 90 0.81 14.66 8.56
C ARG A 90 1.06 13.68 9.69
N ARG A 91 0.58 14.05 10.88
CA ARG A 91 0.63 13.21 12.09
C ARG A 91 -0.73 12.63 12.39
N TYR A 92 -0.72 11.47 13.02
CA TYR A 92 -1.90 10.68 13.36
C TYR A 92 -1.92 10.42 14.85
N GLY A 93 -3.10 10.61 15.45
CA GLY A 93 -3.36 10.14 16.80
C GLY A 93 -3.57 8.63 16.84
N ALA A 94 -3.76 8.09 18.05
CA ALA A 94 -4.07 6.68 18.24
C ALA A 94 -5.52 6.32 17.84
N VAL A 95 -6.41 7.32 17.74
CA VAL A 95 -7.83 7.14 17.40
C VAL A 95 -8.22 8.08 16.24
N PRO A 96 -8.86 7.58 15.17
CA PRO A 96 -9.10 6.17 14.88
C PRO A 96 -7.77 5.43 14.65
N ALA A 97 -7.72 4.13 14.99
CA ALA A 97 -6.52 3.32 14.82
C ALA A 97 -6.17 3.19 13.33
N GLN A 98 -4.88 3.29 13.02
CA GLN A 98 -4.35 3.22 11.65
C GLN A 98 -3.17 2.27 11.70
N THR A 99 -3.40 0.98 11.48
CA THR A 99 -2.42 -0.05 11.83
C THR A 99 -2.05 -0.96 10.67
N LEU A 100 -0.79 -1.38 10.64
CA LEU A 100 -0.31 -2.52 9.86
C LEU A 100 0.13 -3.63 10.81
N THR A 101 -0.35 -4.86 10.60
CA THR A 101 0.08 -6.03 11.35
C THR A 101 0.81 -6.99 10.44
N PHE A 102 2.10 -7.19 10.73
CA PHE A 102 2.96 -8.15 10.08
C PHE A 102 2.96 -9.43 10.91
N ALA A 103 2.23 -10.45 10.46
CA ALA A 103 2.13 -11.72 11.17
C ALA A 103 3.39 -12.58 10.96
N PRO A 104 3.75 -13.46 11.91
CA PRO A 104 4.92 -14.35 11.78
C PRO A 104 4.84 -15.32 10.59
N ASP A 105 3.64 -15.61 10.09
CA ASP A 105 3.39 -16.50 8.94
C ASP A 105 3.53 -15.79 7.57
N GLY A 106 3.97 -14.52 7.57
CA GLY A 106 4.13 -13.72 6.37
C GLY A 106 2.85 -13.04 5.90
N LYS A 107 1.74 -13.08 6.67
CA LYS A 107 0.52 -12.32 6.34
C LYS A 107 0.62 -10.87 6.77
N LEU A 108 0.04 -9.99 5.95
CA LEU A 108 -0.12 -8.57 6.25
C LEU A 108 -1.61 -8.25 6.38
N THR A 109 -1.97 -7.55 7.45
CA THR A 109 -3.29 -6.93 7.59
C THR A 109 -3.16 -5.44 7.81
N ALA A 110 -4.15 -4.71 7.31
CA ALA A 110 -4.22 -3.25 7.36
C ALA A 110 -5.58 -2.85 7.97
N SER A 111 -5.59 -1.81 8.80
CA SER A 111 -6.79 -1.28 9.42
C SER A 111 -6.79 0.25 9.43
N GLY A 112 -7.95 0.83 9.15
CA GLY A 112 -8.18 2.27 9.08
C GLY A 112 -7.99 2.86 7.69
N ASP A 113 -8.67 3.99 7.44
CA ASP A 113 -8.76 4.63 6.12
C ASP A 113 -7.40 5.03 5.53
N GLU A 114 -6.48 5.41 6.41
CA GLU A 114 -5.15 5.87 6.04
C GLU A 114 -4.23 4.71 5.63
N MET A 115 -4.64 3.47 5.90
CA MET A 115 -3.96 2.23 5.51
C MET A 115 -4.56 1.57 4.25
N SER A 116 -5.54 2.21 3.60
CA SER A 116 -6.25 1.66 2.44
C SER A 116 -5.36 1.17 1.30
N TYR A 117 -4.21 1.82 1.06
CA TYR A 117 -3.20 1.38 0.11
C TYR A 117 -2.70 -0.06 0.37
N TYR A 118 -2.67 -0.50 1.62
CA TYR A 118 -2.19 -1.82 2.02
C TYR A 118 -3.28 -2.89 2.04
N ASN A 119 -4.56 -2.53 1.93
CA ASN A 119 -5.67 -3.49 1.93
C ASN A 119 -5.57 -4.62 0.89
N PRO A 120 -5.14 -4.39 -0.37
CA PRO A 120 -4.99 -5.48 -1.34
C PRO A 120 -3.76 -6.37 -1.09
N ILE A 121 -2.84 -5.95 -0.22
CA ILE A 121 -1.60 -6.66 0.07
C ILE A 121 -1.88 -7.68 1.16
N LYS A 122 -1.72 -8.96 0.86
CA LYS A 122 -2.06 -10.05 1.79
C LYS A 122 -0.84 -10.68 2.44
N LEU A 123 0.31 -10.57 1.79
CA LEU A 123 1.52 -11.27 2.18
C LEU A 123 2.72 -10.34 2.09
N TYR A 124 3.74 -10.61 2.90
CA TYR A 124 4.98 -9.85 2.92
C TYR A 124 6.20 -10.76 3.13
N ARG A 125 7.37 -10.28 2.68
CA ARG A 125 8.66 -10.87 3.02
C ARG A 125 9.68 -9.77 3.22
N VAL A 126 10.48 -9.85 4.28
CA VAL A 126 11.64 -8.97 4.40
C VAL A 126 12.76 -9.52 3.51
N ASP A 127 13.31 -8.65 2.68
CA ASP A 127 14.46 -8.94 1.83
C ASP A 127 15.69 -8.21 2.37
N SER A 128 16.67 -9.01 2.80
CA SER A 128 17.97 -8.55 3.30
C SER A 128 19.11 -8.75 2.31
N THR A 129 18.82 -9.21 1.08
CA THR A 129 19.83 -9.67 0.13
C THR A 129 20.19 -8.66 -0.96
N GLU A 130 19.47 -7.54 -1.04
CA GLU A 130 19.72 -6.49 -2.04
C GLU A 130 20.78 -5.48 -1.59
N GLN A 131 21.57 -5.01 -2.56
CA GLN A 131 22.67 -4.06 -2.35
C GLN A 131 22.20 -2.69 -1.84
N ASP A 132 20.95 -2.30 -2.12
CA ASP A 132 20.36 -1.01 -1.76
C ASP A 132 19.80 -0.97 -0.32
N GLY A 133 20.05 -2.00 0.48
CA GLY A 133 19.68 -2.10 1.89
C GLY A 133 18.44 -2.94 2.17
N LEU A 134 17.92 -2.85 3.39
CA LEU A 134 16.79 -3.67 3.85
C LEU A 134 15.47 -3.22 3.19
N GLY A 135 14.69 -4.19 2.69
CA GLY A 135 13.39 -3.94 2.09
C GLY A 135 12.32 -4.91 2.55
N VAL A 136 11.07 -4.57 2.28
CA VAL A 136 9.93 -5.48 2.39
C VAL A 136 9.29 -5.64 1.02
N LYS A 137 9.20 -6.88 0.57
CA LYS A 137 8.39 -7.29 -0.57
C LYS A 137 6.95 -7.44 -0.10
N LEU A 138 6.05 -6.70 -0.74
CA LEU A 138 4.63 -6.66 -0.45
C LEU A 138 3.90 -7.30 -1.62
N TYR A 139 3.23 -8.41 -1.37
CA TYR A 139 2.63 -9.24 -2.41
C TYR A 139 1.14 -8.95 -2.55
N VAL A 140 0.73 -8.72 -3.79
CA VAL A 140 -0.66 -8.59 -4.21
C VAL A 140 -0.98 -9.76 -5.13
N ASN A 141 -2.12 -10.40 -4.90
CA ASN A 141 -2.63 -11.42 -5.80
C ASN A 141 -3.47 -10.75 -6.89
N THR A 142 -3.00 -10.82 -8.13
CA THR A 142 -3.71 -10.28 -9.29
C THR A 142 -3.69 -11.32 -10.40
N ASN A 143 -4.85 -11.64 -11.00
CA ASN A 143 -4.94 -12.60 -12.12
C ASN A 143 -4.26 -13.95 -11.84
N ARG A 144 -4.44 -14.49 -10.62
CA ARG A 144 -3.81 -15.75 -10.16
C ARG A 144 -2.27 -15.72 -10.14
N ALA A 145 -1.66 -14.55 -10.27
CA ALA A 145 -0.23 -14.33 -10.12
C ALA A 145 0.07 -13.51 -8.87
N ASN A 146 1.14 -13.87 -8.16
CA ASN A 146 1.62 -13.10 -7.03
C ASN A 146 2.65 -12.09 -7.53
N GLN A 147 2.22 -10.84 -7.70
CA GLN A 147 3.12 -9.75 -7.99
C GLN A 147 3.57 -9.12 -6.69
N TYR A 148 4.83 -8.70 -6.61
CA TYR A 148 5.33 -7.94 -5.47
C TYR A 148 5.86 -6.59 -5.90
N PHE A 149 5.77 -5.65 -4.99
CA PHE A 149 6.54 -4.42 -5.04
C PHE A 149 7.32 -4.29 -3.74
N ARG A 150 8.42 -3.55 -3.80
CA ARG A 150 9.32 -3.38 -2.67
C ARG A 150 9.13 -2.00 -2.06
N GLN A 151 9.16 -1.94 -0.73
CA GLN A 151 9.36 -0.70 0.01
C GLN A 151 10.64 -0.81 0.84
N GLY A 152 11.36 0.31 0.99
CA GLY A 152 12.50 0.38 1.89
C GLY A 152 12.05 0.28 3.34
N VAL A 153 12.87 -0.33 4.20
CA VAL A 153 12.54 -0.52 5.62
C VAL A 153 13.67 -0.03 6.49
N LEU A 154 13.33 0.68 7.57
CA LEU A 154 14.28 1.03 8.63
C LEU A 154 13.66 0.79 10.00
N PHE A 155 14.41 0.07 10.85
CA PHE A 155 14.03 -0.22 12.23
C PHE A 155 14.84 0.64 13.18
N LYS A 156 14.16 1.26 14.15
CA LYS A 156 14.79 1.92 15.29
C LYS A 156 13.97 1.61 16.55
N GLN A 157 14.37 0.56 17.28
CA GLN A 157 13.65 0.05 18.46
C GLN A 157 12.16 -0.22 18.12
N ASP A 158 11.24 0.46 18.81
CA ASP A 158 9.79 0.39 18.60
C ASP A 158 9.31 1.30 17.46
N THR A 159 10.20 1.77 16.59
CA THR A 159 9.86 2.56 15.41
C THR A 159 10.13 1.77 14.12
N LEU A 160 9.12 1.72 13.26
CA LEU A 160 9.22 1.23 11.89
C LEU A 160 9.09 2.40 10.93
N LEU A 161 10.02 2.53 10.00
CA LEU A 161 9.91 3.43 8.86
C LEU A 161 9.75 2.61 7.58
N LEU A 162 8.64 2.81 6.87
CA LEU A 162 8.44 2.31 5.51
C LEU A 162 8.69 3.44 4.51
N ARG A 163 9.49 3.16 3.49
CA ARG A 163 9.81 4.09 2.40
C ARG A 163 9.19 3.60 1.10
N PRO A 164 7.97 4.07 0.76
CA PRO A 164 7.37 3.77 -0.53
C PRO A 164 8.17 4.44 -1.66
N LYS A 165 8.04 3.89 -2.87
CA LYS A 165 8.61 4.51 -4.06
C LYS A 165 7.81 5.77 -4.39
N CYS A 166 8.45 6.94 -4.32
CA CYS A 166 7.88 8.22 -4.70
C CYS A 166 8.98 9.16 -5.23
N ASP A 167 8.58 10.29 -5.81
CA ASP A 167 9.51 11.34 -6.24
C ASP A 167 10.01 12.15 -5.03
N GLY A 168 10.98 11.55 -4.30
CA GLY A 168 11.74 12.17 -3.21
C GLY A 168 11.62 11.46 -1.87
N ASP A 169 11.65 12.22 -0.76
CA ASP A 169 11.76 11.67 0.60
C ASP A 169 10.38 11.35 1.20
N CYS A 170 9.68 10.34 0.68
CA CYS A 170 8.43 9.87 1.29
C CYS A 170 8.69 8.78 2.32
N TYR A 171 7.93 8.84 3.40
CA TYR A 171 7.92 7.78 4.39
C TYR A 171 6.58 7.66 5.10
N LEU A 172 6.36 6.49 5.65
CA LEU A 172 5.41 6.23 6.71
C LEU A 172 6.19 5.81 7.96
N LYS A 173 5.94 6.50 9.06
CA LYS A 173 6.54 6.24 10.37
C LYS A 173 5.48 5.65 11.29
N PHE A 174 5.82 4.52 11.89
CA PHE A 174 4.97 3.79 12.79
C PHE A 174 5.64 3.57 14.13
N PHE A 175 4.82 3.41 15.16
CA PHE A 175 5.24 2.92 16.46
C PHE A 175 4.63 1.54 16.74
N ARG A 176 5.40 0.68 17.39
CA ARG A 176 4.94 -0.64 17.79
C ARG A 176 3.79 -0.50 18.80
N VAL A 177 2.69 -1.21 18.53
CA VAL A 177 1.60 -1.35 19.49
C VAL A 177 2.01 -2.42 20.51
N ARG A 178 1.91 -2.09 21.79
CA ARG A 178 2.21 -2.99 22.91
C ARG A 178 0.93 -3.64 23.42
#